data_AF-T1CVX4-F1
#
_entry.id   AF-T1CVX4-F1
#
_cell.length_a   1.000
_cell.length_b   1.000
_cell.length_c   1.000
_cell.angle_alpha   90.00
_cell.angle_beta   90.00
_cell.angle_gamma   90.00
#
_symmetry.space_group_name_H-M   'P 1'
#
loop_
_entity.id
_entity.type
_entity.pdbx_description
1 polymer ?
#
loop_
_entity_poly.entity_id
_entity_poly.type
_entity_poly.pdbx_seq_one_letter_code
_entity_poly.pdbx_strand_id
1 'polypeptide(L)' 'MTIYAYKIDPRDPDLGGGYRLRLWADDEEVGGGVFPATPGNRDEDHTAHALALAEGDDWLASRGDRDA' A
#
# COMPACT_ATOMS: atom_id res chain seq x y z
N MET A 1 -6.71 8.63 -20.74
CA MET A 1 -5.52 8.61 -19.87
C MET A 1 -6.04 8.24 -18.50
N THR A 2 -5.73 7.04 -18.02
CA THR A 2 -6.10 6.63 -16.66
C THR A 2 -5.03 7.11 -15.72
N ILE A 3 -5.43 7.76 -14.63
CA ILE A 3 -4.51 8.23 -13.59
C ILE A 3 -4.35 7.10 -12.57
N TYR A 4 -3.13 6.61 -12.40
CA TYR A 4 -2.84 5.59 -11.39
C TYR A 4 -2.25 6.24 -10.14
N ALA A 5 -2.74 5.85 -8.97
CA ALA A 5 -2.22 6.29 -7.68
C ALA A 5 -2.37 5.19 -6.63
N TYR A 6 -1.65 5.32 -5.50
CA TYR A 6 -1.90 4.50 -4.33
C TYR A 6 -1.98 5.35 -3.06
N LYS A 7 -2.61 4.78 -2.01
CA LYS A 7 -2.69 5.35 -0.66
C LYS A 7 -2.31 4.28 0.35
N ILE A 8 -1.59 4.69 1.39
CA ILE A 8 -1.23 3.84 2.52
C ILE A 8 -1.84 4.47 3.76
N ASP A 9 -2.69 3.71 4.45
CA ASP A 9 -3.37 4.15 5.66
C ASP A 9 -2.96 3.26 6.84
N PRO A 10 -2.68 3.83 8.02
CA PRO A 10 -2.44 3.02 9.21
C PRO A 10 -3.70 2.22 9.55
N ARG A 11 -3.51 0.97 9.96
CA ARG A 11 -4.58 0.10 10.44
C ARG A 11 -4.69 0.22 11.96
N ASP A 12 -5.91 0.00 12.42
CA ASP A 12 -6.19 -0.05 13.86
C ASP A 12 -5.31 -1.10 14.54
N PRO A 13 -4.61 -0.76 15.64
CA PRO A 13 -3.81 -1.73 16.41
C PRO A 13 -4.64 -2.93 16.88
N ASP A 14 -5.94 -2.75 17.16
CA ASP A 14 -6.83 -3.85 17.58
C ASP A 14 -7.13 -4.84 16.45
N LEU A 15 -6.89 -4.45 15.20
CA LEU A 15 -7.01 -5.30 14.00
C LEU A 15 -5.67 -5.90 13.55
N GLY A 16 -4.67 -5.88 14.45
CA GLY A 16 -3.31 -6.39 14.18
C GLY A 16 -2.37 -5.34 13.59
N GLY A 17 -2.70 -4.05 13.72
CA GLY A 17 -1.84 -2.93 13.37
C GLY A 17 -1.32 -2.94 11.92
N GLY A 18 -0.22 -2.22 11.72
CA GLY A 18 0.43 -2.07 10.43
C GLY A 18 -0.36 -1.18 9.47
N TYR A 19 -0.40 -1.53 8.19
CA TYR A 19 -0.84 -0.63 7.13
C TYR A 19 -1.73 -1.31 6.10
N ARG A 20 -2.66 -0.55 5.52
CA ARG A 20 -3.46 -0.94 4.37
C ARG A 20 -3.01 -0.13 3.16
N LEU A 21 -2.60 -0.82 2.10
CA LEU A 21 -2.39 -0.25 0.78
C LEU A 21 -3.71 -0.28 0.01
N ARG A 22 -4.04 0.83 -0.65
CA ARG A 22 -5.18 0.97 -1.57
C ARG A 22 -4.67 1.48 -2.91
N LEU A 23 -5.02 0.80 -3.99
CA LEU A 23 -4.60 1.10 -5.36
C LEU A 23 -5.77 1.71 -6.12
N TRP A 24 -5.52 2.79 -6.84
CA TRP A 24 -6.54 3.62 -7.49
C TRP A 24 -6.26 3.76 -8.97
N ALA A 25 -7.29 3.54 -9.79
CA ALA A 25 -7.31 3.91 -11.20
C ALA A 25 -8.42 4.94 -11.40
N ASP A 26 -8.02 6.17 -11.74
CA ASP A 26 -8.88 7.35 -11.69
C ASP A 26 -9.52 7.48 -10.28
N ASP A 27 -10.85 7.41 -10.18
CA ASP A 27 -11.59 7.49 -8.91
C ASP A 27 -12.04 6.13 -8.37
N GLU A 28 -11.57 5.01 -8.95
CA GLU A 28 -11.95 3.66 -8.56
C GLU A 28 -10.82 2.94 -7.81
N GLU A 29 -11.14 2.39 -6.63
CA GLU A 29 -10.22 1.49 -5.91
C GLU A 29 -10.20 0.14 -6.65
N VAL A 30 -9.05 -0.19 -7.25
CA VAL A 30 -8.87 -1.37 -8.11
C VAL A 30 -8.12 -2.51 -7.42
N GLY A 31 -7.64 -2.29 -6.20
CA GLY A 31 -6.92 -3.31 -5.43
C GLY A 31 -6.21 -2.75 -4.21
N GLY A 32 -5.32 -3.56 -3.64
CA GLY A 32 -4.61 -3.20 -2.42
C GLY A 32 -3.98 -4.39 -1.72
N GLY A 33 -3.53 -4.14 -0.49
CA GLY A 33 -2.87 -5.13 0.35
C GLY A 33 -2.94 -4.74 1.82
N VAL A 34 -2.69 -5.72 2.69
CA VAL A 34 -2.61 -5.51 4.13
C VAL A 34 -1.26 -6.01 4.62
N PHE A 35 -0.57 -5.14 5.35
CA PHE A 35 0.77 -5.37 5.88
C PHE A 35 0.67 -5.28 7.41
N PRO A 36 0.45 -6.39 8.13
CA PRO A 36 0.26 -6.37 9.58
C PRO A 36 1.58 -6.07 10.32
N ALA A 37 1.46 -5.50 11.51
CA ALA A 37 2.58 -5.28 12.43
C ALA A 37 2.11 -5.42 13.88
N THR A 38 2.91 -6.05 14.72
CA THR A 38 2.58 -6.19 16.15
C THR A 38 2.46 -4.81 16.81
N PRO A 39 1.35 -4.51 17.50
CA PRO A 39 1.18 -3.23 18.18
C PRO A 39 2.32 -2.95 19.18
N GLY A 40 2.95 -1.78 19.04
CA GLY A 40 4.08 -1.37 19.87
C GLY A 40 5.45 -1.89 19.42
N ASN A 41 5.51 -2.79 18.43
CA ASN A 41 6.77 -3.17 17.79
C ASN A 41 7.13 -2.17 16.68
N ARG A 42 8.05 -1.24 16.99
CA ARG A 42 8.47 -0.19 16.04
C ARG A 42 9.18 -0.72 14.81
N ASP A 43 9.94 -1.81 14.94
CA ASP A 43 10.70 -2.37 13.82
C ASP A 43 9.74 -3.07 12.83
N GLU A 44 8.73 -3.78 13.35
CA GLU A 44 7.66 -4.35 12.52
C GLU A 44 6.79 -3.27 11.88
N ASP A 45 6.46 -2.20 12.59
CA ASP A 45 5.70 -1.08 12.03
C ASP A 45 6.44 -0.41 10.86
N HIS A 46 7.72 -0.12 11.06
CA HIS A 46 8.58 0.42 10.00
C HIS A 46 8.66 -0.54 8.80
N THR A 47 8.84 -1.83 9.07
CA THR A 47 8.90 -2.87 8.03
C THR A 47 7.59 -2.96 7.25
N ALA A 48 6.44 -2.96 7.94
CA ALA A 48 5.13 -3.03 7.31
C ALA A 48 4.85 -1.81 6.42
N HIS A 49 5.23 -0.61 6.87
CA HIS A 49 5.12 0.60 6.06
C HIS A 49 6.02 0.55 4.81
N ALA A 50 7.27 0.09 4.98
CA ALA A 50 8.21 -0.03 3.87
C ALA A 50 7.75 -1.06 2.82
N LEU A 51 7.18 -2.18 3.25
CA LEU A 51 6.60 -3.17 2.33
C LEU A 51 5.37 -2.62 1.59
N ALA A 52 4.50 -1.88 2.27
CA ALA A 52 3.35 -1.24 1.63
C ALA A 52 3.76 -0.21 0.58
N LEU A 53 4.82 0.57 0.85
CA LEU A 53 5.41 1.52 -0.10
C LEU A 53 5.98 0.80 -1.32
N ALA A 54 6.80 -0.23 -1.11
CA ALA A 54 7.43 -0.99 -2.18
C ALA A 54 6.39 -1.61 -3.13
N GLU A 55 5.34 -2.25 -2.59
CA GLU A 55 4.27 -2.82 -3.40
C GLU A 55 3.48 -1.74 -4.17
N GLY A 56 3.22 -0.59 -3.55
CA GLY A 56 2.56 0.54 -4.22
C GLY A 56 3.37 1.09 -5.39
N ASP A 57 4.68 1.26 -5.19
CA ASP A 57 5.62 1.74 -6.20
C ASP A 57 5.79 0.72 -7.35
N ASP A 58 5.95 -0.56 -7.03
CA ASP A 58 6.04 -1.64 -8.02
C ASP A 58 4.75 -1.72 -8.86
N TRP A 59 3.59 -1.56 -8.22
CA TRP A 59 2.32 -1.53 -8.93
C TRP A 59 2.24 -0.35 -9.89
N LEU A 60 2.62 0.86 -9.47
CA LEU A 60 2.65 2.05 -10.34
C LEU A 60 3.62 1.87 -11.51
N ALA A 61 4.82 1.37 -11.25
CA ALA A 61 5.82 1.08 -12.28
C ALA A 61 5.26 0.12 -13.34
N SER A 62 4.54 -0.93 -12.92
CA SER A 62 3.90 -1.87 -13.85
C SER A 62 2.85 -1.23 -14.77
N ARG A 63 2.31 -0.05 -14.43
CA ARG A 63 1.35 0.69 -15.25
C ARG A 63 2.03 1.63 -16.23
N GLY A 64 3.18 2.19 -15.85
CA GLY A 64 4.04 2.97 -16.75
C GLY A 64 4.66 2.11 -17.87
N ASP A 65 5.01 0.86 -17.56
CA ASP A 65 5.58 -0.09 -18.53
C ASP A 65 4.58 -0.60 -19.59
N ARG A 66 3.29 -0.30 -19.46
CA ARG A 66 2.25 -0.75 -20.42
C ARG A 66 2.07 0.18 -21.63
N ASP A 67 2.72 1.34 -21.63
CA ASP A 67 2.65 2.36 -22.69
C ASP A 67 4.00 2.62 -23.40
N ALA A 68 4.99 1.72 -23.26
CA ALA A 68 6.30 1.80 -23.93
C ALA A 68 6.46 0.81 -25.10
#